data_AF-A0A0C9VM01-F1
#
_entry.id   AF-A0A0C9VM01-F1
#
_cell.length_a   1.000
_cell.length_b   1.000
_cell.length_c   1.000
_cell.angle_alpha   90.00
_cell.angle_beta   90.00
_cell.angle_gamma   90.00
#
_symmetry.space_group_name_H-M   'P 1'
#
loop_
_entity.id
_entity.type
_entity.pdbx_description
1 polymer ?
#
loop_
_entity_poly.entity_id
_entity_poly.type
_entity_poly.pdbx_seq_one_letter_code
_entity_poly.pdbx_strand_id
1 'polypeptide(L)'
;ILRSMTSVLAPVLPHLAEEINAQSLDGATSKSFFAQKWEPLSTEWDDPQAEKDMGSLLMVRNTVLSLLENARGDKNLKSALEAKVTIAIPSDAIGTELIQLLRREGLASENLLKTLFIVSDVRLTDRGDRPAGAPEWSYSGSLKIPDSDAEITIRVEPATLRKCPRCWTFARTDEDELCQRCKDVGHSRDEVGGLDSEEG
;
A
#
# COMPACT_ATOMS: atom_id res chain seq x y z
N ILE A 1 -9.15 15.09 -4.37
CA ILE A 1 -10.11 13.95 -4.40
C ILE A 1 -11.41 14.27 -3.66
N LEU A 2 -11.40 14.46 -2.32
CA LEU A 2 -12.64 14.71 -1.54
C LEU A 2 -13.51 15.82 -2.15
N ARG A 3 -12.97 17.02 -2.35
CA ARG A 3 -13.69 18.15 -2.97
C ARG A 3 -14.30 17.79 -4.33
N SER A 4 -13.51 17.20 -5.23
CA SER A 4 -13.96 16.81 -6.57
C SER A 4 -15.09 15.76 -6.51
N MET A 5 -14.96 14.75 -5.66
CA MET A 5 -15.99 13.72 -5.46
C MET A 5 -17.27 14.33 -4.86
N THR A 6 -17.14 15.23 -3.88
CA THR A 6 -18.27 15.97 -3.32
C THR A 6 -18.97 16.79 -4.40
N SER A 7 -18.22 17.44 -5.31
CA SER A 7 -18.81 18.15 -6.43
C SER A 7 -19.62 17.21 -7.32
N VAL A 8 -19.06 16.04 -7.71
CA VAL A 8 -19.75 15.04 -8.56
C VAL A 8 -21.07 14.60 -7.91
N LEU A 9 -21.07 14.39 -6.60
CA LEU A 9 -22.21 13.88 -5.85
C LEU A 9 -23.24 14.95 -5.47
N ALA A 10 -22.86 16.23 -5.41
CA ALA A 10 -23.69 17.32 -4.89
C ALA A 10 -25.07 17.44 -5.57
N PRO A 11 -25.24 17.23 -6.90
CA PRO A 11 -26.56 17.25 -7.52
C PRO A 11 -27.52 16.14 -7.04
N VAL A 12 -26.98 15.05 -6.49
CA VAL A 12 -27.75 13.89 -6.02
C VAL A 12 -27.88 13.89 -4.48
N LEU A 13 -26.81 14.30 -3.78
CA LEU A 13 -26.70 14.25 -2.32
C LEU A 13 -26.42 15.65 -1.75
N PRO A 14 -27.36 16.59 -1.84
CA PRO A 14 -27.06 18.00 -1.59
C PRO A 14 -26.77 18.34 -0.13
N HIS A 15 -27.49 17.73 0.81
CA HIS A 15 -27.24 17.94 2.24
C HIS A 15 -25.89 17.38 2.66
N LEU A 16 -25.51 16.20 2.14
CA LEU A 16 -24.19 15.60 2.41
C LEU A 16 -23.06 16.48 1.85
N ALA A 17 -23.25 17.09 0.68
CA ALA A 17 -22.26 18.00 0.12
C ALA A 17 -22.05 19.25 1.00
N GLU A 18 -23.13 19.83 1.55
CA GLU A 18 -23.03 20.91 2.52
C GLU A 18 -22.39 20.49 3.84
N GLU A 19 -22.72 19.30 4.36
CA GLU A 19 -22.10 18.78 5.58
C GLU A 19 -20.59 18.57 5.41
N ILE A 20 -20.15 17.97 4.29
CA ILE A 20 -18.72 17.82 3.99
C ILE A 20 -18.05 19.19 3.89
N ASN A 21 -18.68 20.16 3.23
CA ASN A 21 -18.16 21.51 3.10
C ASN A 21 -18.02 22.22 4.46
N ALA A 22 -19.03 22.10 5.33
CA ALA A 22 -19.01 22.67 6.68
C ALA A 22 -17.91 22.08 7.57
N GLN A 23 -17.44 20.86 7.29
CA GLN A 23 -16.31 20.21 8.00
C GLN A 23 -14.95 20.45 7.34
N SER A 24 -14.89 21.21 6.24
CA SER A 24 -13.63 21.62 5.62
C SER A 24 -12.86 22.59 6.52
N LEU A 25 -11.55 22.77 6.27
CA LEU A 25 -10.69 23.70 7.01
C LEU A 25 -11.27 25.13 7.07
N ASP A 26 -11.95 25.54 6.00
CA ASP A 26 -12.62 26.84 5.89
C ASP A 26 -14.13 26.76 6.14
N GLY A 27 -14.65 25.63 6.64
CA GLY A 27 -16.07 25.32 6.71
C GLY A 27 -16.93 26.39 7.42
N ALA A 28 -16.39 27.00 8.47
CA ALA A 28 -17.05 28.05 9.25
C ALA A 28 -17.20 29.40 8.51
N THR A 29 -16.34 29.68 7.53
CA THR A 29 -16.36 30.92 6.73
C THR A 29 -16.73 30.67 5.26
N SER A 30 -16.81 29.40 4.86
CA SER A 30 -17.16 28.99 3.52
C SER A 30 -18.62 29.33 3.20
N LYS A 31 -18.84 29.81 1.98
CA LYS A 31 -20.20 29.88 1.44
C LYS A 31 -20.72 28.45 1.24
N SER A 32 -22.05 28.33 1.15
CA SER A 32 -22.74 27.11 0.69
C SER A 32 -21.94 26.43 -0.43
N PHE A 33 -21.81 25.12 -0.36
CA PHE A 33 -21.10 24.33 -1.37
C PHE A 33 -21.65 24.64 -2.78
N PHE A 34 -22.95 24.87 -2.91
CA PHE A 34 -23.62 25.21 -4.17
C PHE A 34 -23.36 26.64 -4.66
N ALA A 35 -22.81 27.51 -3.82
CA ALA A 35 -22.34 28.83 -4.24
C ALA A 35 -20.92 28.79 -4.84
N GLN A 36 -20.23 27.64 -4.75
CA GLN A 36 -18.91 27.44 -5.32
C GLN A 36 -19.03 27.03 -6.79
N LYS A 37 -18.02 27.39 -7.59
CA LYS A 37 -17.94 26.95 -8.98
C LYS A 37 -17.36 25.55 -9.05
N TRP A 38 -17.84 24.78 -10.02
CA TRP A 38 -17.18 23.55 -10.40
C TRP A 38 -15.81 23.86 -11.02
N GLU A 39 -14.75 23.30 -10.44
CA GLU A 39 -13.40 23.31 -10.99
C GLU A 39 -13.14 21.97 -11.71
N PRO A 40 -13.00 21.96 -13.05
CA PRO A 40 -12.64 20.74 -13.76
C PRO A 40 -11.23 20.29 -13.37
N LEU A 41 -10.98 18.98 -13.48
CA LEU A 41 -9.65 18.43 -13.22
C LEU A 41 -8.66 18.91 -14.29
N SER A 42 -7.44 19.22 -13.86
CA SER A 42 -6.32 19.52 -14.75
C SER A 42 -5.95 18.28 -15.57
N THR A 43 -5.56 18.49 -16.83
CA THR A 43 -5.11 17.40 -17.72
C THR A 43 -3.79 16.79 -17.27
N GLU A 44 -3.07 17.42 -16.35
CA GLU A 44 -1.85 16.84 -15.76
C GLU A 44 -2.12 15.57 -14.95
N TRP A 45 -3.37 15.35 -14.52
CA TRP A 45 -3.79 14.15 -13.78
C TRP A 45 -4.24 13.00 -14.69
N ASP A 46 -4.31 13.24 -16.01
CA ASP A 46 -4.59 12.20 -17.00
C ASP A 46 -3.29 11.51 -17.39
N ASP A 47 -2.96 10.42 -16.69
CA ASP A 47 -1.75 9.63 -16.88
C ASP A 47 -2.09 8.18 -17.27
N PRO A 48 -2.15 7.88 -18.58
CA PRO A 48 -2.43 6.54 -19.08
C PRO A 48 -1.39 5.49 -18.68
N GLN A 49 -0.14 5.89 -18.43
CA GLN A 49 0.90 4.95 -18.00
C GLN A 49 0.67 4.56 -16.54
N ALA A 50 0.35 5.52 -15.67
CA ALA A 50 -0.01 5.22 -14.28
C ALA A 50 -1.26 4.32 -14.20
N GLU A 51 -2.26 4.55 -15.05
CA GLU A 51 -3.44 3.67 -15.15
C GLU A 51 -3.04 2.24 -15.55
N LYS A 52 -2.24 2.08 -16.61
CA LYS A 52 -1.75 0.78 -17.09
C LYS A 52 -0.93 0.05 -16.03
N ASP A 53 -0.01 0.76 -15.38
CA ASP A 53 0.85 0.22 -14.32
C ASP A 53 0.00 -0.23 -13.13
N MET A 54 -0.92 0.62 -12.66
CA MET A 54 -1.81 0.27 -11.56
C MET A 54 -2.73 -0.91 -11.91
N GLY A 55 -3.23 -0.98 -13.15
CA GLY A 55 -4.01 -2.13 -13.64
C GLY A 55 -3.23 -3.45 -13.52
N SER A 56 -1.96 -3.44 -13.91
CA SER A 56 -1.05 -4.60 -13.80
C SER A 56 -0.79 -4.97 -12.33
N LEU A 57 -0.54 -3.99 -11.47
CA LEU A 57 -0.35 -4.20 -10.03
C LEU A 57 -1.62 -4.75 -9.33
N LEU A 58 -2.79 -4.27 -9.73
CA LEU A 58 -4.08 -4.75 -9.21
C LEU A 58 -4.35 -6.21 -9.60
N MET A 59 -3.89 -6.66 -10.76
CA MET A 59 -3.96 -8.07 -11.16
C MET A 59 -3.15 -8.96 -10.21
N VAL A 60 -1.92 -8.55 -9.89
CA VAL A 60 -1.07 -9.24 -8.90
C VAL A 60 -1.73 -9.21 -7.52
N ARG A 61 -2.25 -8.04 -7.12
CA ARG A 61 -2.95 -7.85 -5.85
C ARG A 61 -4.13 -8.81 -5.70
N ASN A 62 -4.94 -9.00 -6.73
CA ASN A 62 -6.09 -9.91 -6.67
C ASN A 62 -5.67 -11.35 -6.35
N THR A 63 -4.54 -11.80 -6.93
CA THR A 63 -3.98 -13.12 -6.65
C THR A 63 -3.48 -13.20 -5.21
N VAL A 64 -2.74 -12.18 -4.73
CA VAL A 64 -2.28 -12.10 -3.35
C VAL A 64 -3.45 -12.12 -2.35
N LEU A 65 -4.51 -11.34 -2.60
CA LEU A 65 -5.69 -11.29 -1.75
C LEU A 65 -6.41 -12.64 -1.68
N SER A 66 -6.54 -13.34 -2.81
CA SER A 66 -7.12 -14.69 -2.83
C SER A 66 -6.34 -15.65 -1.93
N LEU A 67 -5.01 -15.62 -1.99
CA LEU A 67 -4.17 -16.45 -1.11
C LEU A 67 -4.26 -16.04 0.37
N LEU A 68 -4.37 -14.74 0.67
CA LEU A 68 -4.61 -14.25 2.03
C LEU A 68 -5.98 -14.71 2.57
N GLU A 69 -7.02 -14.72 1.74
CA GLU A 69 -8.34 -15.22 2.12
C GLU A 69 -8.34 -16.73 2.37
N ASN A 70 -7.61 -17.52 1.57
CA ASN A 70 -7.43 -18.95 1.84
C ASN A 70 -6.79 -19.18 3.22
N ALA A 71 -5.74 -18.40 3.56
CA ALA A 71 -5.12 -18.46 4.88
C ALA A 71 -6.07 -18.06 6.02
N ARG A 72 -6.96 -17.08 5.79
CA ARG A 72 -8.01 -16.71 6.76
C ARG A 72 -9.06 -17.81 6.93
N GLY A 73 -9.49 -18.43 5.83
CA GLY A 73 -10.45 -19.54 5.83
C GLY A 73 -9.99 -20.72 6.69
N ASP A 74 -8.70 -21.04 6.61
CA ASP A 74 -8.07 -22.09 7.41
C ASP A 74 -7.68 -21.65 8.83
N LYS A 75 -8.00 -20.40 9.22
CA LYS A 75 -7.68 -19.78 10.52
C LYS A 75 -6.19 -19.62 10.82
N ASN A 76 -5.35 -19.67 9.79
CA ASN A 76 -3.91 -19.47 9.86
C ASN A 76 -3.51 -17.99 9.91
N LEU A 77 -4.41 -17.09 9.48
CA LEU A 77 -4.17 -15.66 9.39
C LEU A 77 -5.37 -14.87 9.94
N LYS A 78 -5.13 -13.86 10.77
CA LYS A 78 -6.18 -12.92 11.23
C LYS A 78 -6.10 -11.59 10.49
N SER A 79 -4.88 -11.07 10.33
CA SER A 79 -4.62 -9.81 9.63
C SER A 79 -3.63 -10.01 8.48
N ALA A 80 -3.79 -9.29 7.37
CA ALA A 80 -2.82 -9.36 6.26
C ALA A 80 -1.41 -8.92 6.70
N LEU A 81 -1.31 -8.05 7.71
CA LEU A 81 -0.04 -7.63 8.30
C LEU A 81 0.71 -8.80 8.98
N GLU A 82 0.06 -9.91 9.32
CA GLU A 82 0.73 -11.09 9.88
C GLU A 82 1.42 -11.92 8.79
N ALA A 83 1.29 -11.54 7.52
CA ALA A 83 1.88 -12.23 6.38
C ALA A 83 3.04 -11.46 5.76
N LYS A 84 3.88 -12.21 5.04
CA LYS A 84 4.80 -11.73 4.00
C LYS A 84 4.43 -12.37 2.67
N VAL A 85 4.76 -11.69 1.58
CA VAL A 85 4.55 -12.17 0.21
C VAL A 85 5.90 -12.36 -0.47
N THR A 86 6.10 -13.52 -1.10
CA THR A 86 7.26 -13.78 -1.96
C THR A 86 6.76 -13.98 -3.38
N ILE A 87 7.27 -13.19 -4.33
CA ILE A 87 6.98 -13.29 -5.75
C ILE A 87 8.23 -13.89 -6.42
N ALA A 88 8.14 -15.15 -6.81
CA ALA A 88 9.18 -15.84 -7.56
C ALA A 88 9.00 -15.59 -9.05
N ILE A 89 10.05 -15.05 -9.67
CA ILE A 89 10.10 -14.64 -11.08
C ILE A 89 10.89 -15.69 -11.85
N PRO A 90 10.35 -16.27 -12.93
CA PRO A 90 11.08 -17.21 -13.75
C PRO A 90 12.10 -16.49 -14.65
N SER A 91 13.21 -17.15 -14.98
CA SER A 91 14.35 -16.53 -15.68
C SER A 91 13.98 -15.99 -17.08
N ASP A 92 13.03 -16.60 -17.75
CA ASP A 92 12.51 -16.23 -19.07
C ASP A 92 11.59 -15.00 -19.04
N ALA A 93 11.06 -14.63 -17.87
CA ALA A 93 10.16 -13.48 -17.70
C ALA A 93 10.85 -12.17 -17.30
N ILE A 94 12.16 -12.18 -17.02
CA ILE A 94 12.89 -11.05 -16.42
C ILE A 94 12.74 -9.75 -17.24
N GLY A 95 12.61 -9.86 -18.56
CA GLY A 95 12.49 -8.73 -19.47
C GLY A 95 11.07 -8.17 -19.63
N THR A 96 10.04 -8.81 -19.08
CA THR A 96 8.64 -8.40 -19.28
C THR A 96 8.30 -7.11 -18.53
N GLU A 97 7.34 -6.34 -19.05
CA GLU A 97 6.91 -5.06 -18.47
C GLU A 97 6.43 -5.21 -17.03
N LEU A 98 5.67 -6.27 -16.73
CA LEU A 98 5.20 -6.58 -15.37
C LEU A 98 6.35 -6.79 -14.39
N ILE A 99 7.41 -7.49 -14.78
CA ILE A 99 8.56 -7.74 -13.89
C ILE A 99 9.35 -6.46 -13.65
N GLN A 100 9.55 -5.64 -14.69
CA GLN A 100 10.19 -4.34 -14.55
C GLN A 100 9.40 -3.44 -13.61
N LEU A 101 8.08 -3.41 -13.75
CA LEU A 101 7.15 -2.70 -12.87
C LEU A 101 7.24 -3.19 -11.42
N LEU A 102 7.16 -4.50 -11.18
CA LEU A 102 7.26 -5.08 -9.83
C LEU A 102 8.61 -4.76 -9.18
N ARG A 103 9.72 -4.80 -9.94
CA ARG A 103 11.04 -4.43 -9.42
C ARG A 103 11.13 -2.95 -9.11
N ARG A 104 10.62 -2.08 -9.98
CA ARG A 104 10.59 -0.62 -9.79
C ARG A 104 9.83 -0.26 -8.51
N GLU A 105 8.62 -0.79 -8.34
CA GLU A 105 7.75 -0.47 -7.19
C GLU A 105 8.16 -1.22 -5.91
N GLY A 106 8.82 -2.37 -6.03
CA GLY A 106 9.32 -3.16 -4.90
C GLY A 106 10.64 -2.64 -4.32
N LEU A 107 11.48 -1.99 -5.15
CA LEU A 107 12.74 -1.37 -4.74
C LEU A 107 12.60 0.11 -4.37
N ALA A 108 11.47 0.73 -4.69
CA ALA A 108 11.19 2.11 -4.28
C ALA A 108 11.26 2.27 -2.75
N SER A 109 11.67 3.45 -2.28
CA SER A 109 11.92 3.77 -0.86
C SER A 109 10.72 3.48 0.06
N GLU A 110 9.50 3.57 -0.47
CA GLU A 110 8.26 3.31 0.29
C GLU A 110 7.73 1.87 0.12
N ASN A 111 8.36 1.06 -0.74
CA ASN A 111 7.94 -0.27 -1.18
C ASN A 111 6.41 -0.36 -1.34
N LEU A 112 5.92 0.24 -2.43
CA LEU A 112 4.49 0.37 -2.73
C LEU A 112 3.77 -0.97 -2.61
N LEU A 113 4.43 -2.08 -2.95
CA LEU A 113 3.84 -3.42 -2.90
C LEU A 113 3.41 -3.83 -1.48
N LYS A 114 4.16 -3.47 -0.44
CA LYS A 114 3.76 -3.74 0.96
C LYS A 114 2.44 -3.05 1.29
N THR A 115 2.33 -1.79 0.90
CA THR A 115 1.13 -0.98 1.10
C THR A 115 -0.03 -1.47 0.24
N LEU A 116 0.22 -1.82 -1.02
CA LEU A 116 -0.82 -2.28 -1.93
C LEU A 116 -1.45 -3.61 -1.50
N PHE A 117 -0.63 -4.53 -0.98
CA PHE A 117 -1.08 -5.84 -0.50
C PHE A 117 -1.47 -5.84 0.99
N ILE A 118 -1.17 -4.76 1.72
CA ILE A 118 -1.44 -4.61 3.17
C ILE A 118 -0.74 -5.71 3.99
N VAL A 119 0.48 -6.07 3.58
CA VAL A 119 1.31 -7.12 4.23
C VAL A 119 2.55 -6.50 4.84
N SER A 120 3.23 -7.24 5.74
CA SER A 120 4.40 -6.69 6.43
C SER A 120 5.68 -6.72 5.61
N ASP A 121 5.80 -7.65 4.67
CA ASP A 121 6.96 -7.73 3.80
C ASP A 121 6.59 -8.26 2.42
N VAL A 122 7.30 -7.79 1.39
CA VAL A 122 7.20 -8.29 0.02
C VAL A 122 8.60 -8.49 -0.50
N ARG A 123 8.87 -9.68 -1.05
CA ARG A 123 10.18 -10.04 -1.62
C ARG A 123 10.01 -10.54 -3.04
N LEU A 124 10.88 -10.07 -3.92
CA LEU A 124 11.01 -10.58 -5.28
C LEU A 124 12.22 -11.49 -5.32
N THR A 125 12.08 -12.71 -5.85
CA THR A 125 13.18 -13.67 -5.97
C THR A 125 13.25 -14.20 -7.39
N ASP A 126 14.46 -14.30 -7.95
CA ASP A 126 14.67 -14.76 -9.34
C ASP A 126 14.63 -16.31 -9.47
N ARG A 127 14.10 -16.99 -8.45
CA ARG A 127 13.94 -18.44 -8.39
C ARG A 127 12.85 -18.77 -7.38
N GLY A 128 12.21 -19.94 -7.55
CA GLY A 128 11.35 -20.56 -6.54
C GLY A 128 12.11 -21.02 -5.29
N ASP A 129 13.09 -20.23 -4.84
CA ASP A 129 13.87 -20.44 -3.64
C ASP A 129 12.90 -20.49 -2.47
N ARG A 130 12.69 -21.70 -1.98
CA ARG A 130 12.03 -21.93 -0.72
C ARG A 130 13.02 -21.51 0.37
N PRO A 131 12.72 -20.52 1.22
CA PRO A 131 13.59 -20.20 2.34
C PRO A 131 13.87 -21.46 3.16
N ALA A 132 15.08 -21.55 3.72
CA ALA A 132 15.49 -22.67 4.55
C ALA A 132 14.63 -22.71 5.82
N GLY A 133 13.77 -23.74 5.91
CA GLY A 133 12.79 -23.91 6.99
C GLY A 133 11.37 -24.01 6.44
N ALA A 134 10.59 -24.97 6.94
CA ALA A 134 9.17 -25.04 6.62
C ALA A 134 8.44 -23.95 7.45
N PRO A 135 7.75 -22.99 6.81
CA PRO A 135 6.90 -22.07 7.55
C PRO A 135 5.73 -22.83 8.20
N GLU A 136 5.13 -22.25 9.22
CA GLU A 136 3.94 -22.81 9.89
C GLU A 136 2.82 -23.11 8.90
N TRP A 137 2.62 -22.22 7.93
CA TRP A 137 1.71 -22.39 6.81
C TRP A 137 2.26 -21.69 5.57
N SER A 138 1.79 -22.11 4.38
CA SER A 138 2.20 -21.53 3.11
C SER A 138 1.11 -21.73 2.07
N TYR A 139 0.69 -20.65 1.43
CA TYR A 139 -0.26 -20.66 0.32
C TYR A 139 0.44 -20.15 -0.93
N SER A 140 0.33 -20.89 -2.03
CA SER A 140 0.97 -20.54 -3.29
C SER A 140 -0.07 -20.47 -4.40
N GLY A 141 0.11 -19.53 -5.31
CA GLY A 141 -0.66 -19.41 -6.55
C GLY A 141 0.24 -18.96 -7.69
N SER A 142 -0.19 -19.19 -8.92
CA SER A 142 0.51 -18.72 -10.10
C SER A 142 -0.29 -17.62 -10.80
N LEU A 143 0.40 -16.67 -11.40
CA LEU A 143 -0.20 -15.64 -12.25
C LEU A 143 0.51 -15.62 -13.60
N LYS A 144 -0.28 -15.75 -14.67
CA LYS A 144 0.20 -15.58 -16.04
C LYS A 144 0.63 -14.15 -16.28
N ILE A 145 1.78 -13.99 -16.91
CA ILE A 145 2.27 -12.68 -17.31
C ILE A 145 1.59 -12.29 -18.62
N PRO A 146 0.97 -11.10 -18.73
CA PRO A 146 0.46 -10.63 -20.01
C PRO A 146 1.55 -10.64 -21.09
N ASP A 147 1.19 -11.06 -22.30
CA ASP A 147 2.08 -11.10 -23.47
C ASP A 147 3.31 -12.02 -23.33
N SER A 148 3.24 -13.02 -22.43
CA SER A 148 4.28 -14.04 -22.25
C SER A 148 3.67 -15.41 -21.91
N ASP A 149 4.36 -16.49 -22.28
CA ASP A 149 4.00 -17.86 -21.86
C ASP A 149 4.46 -18.18 -20.42
N ALA A 150 5.19 -17.26 -19.78
CA ALA A 150 5.71 -17.44 -18.43
C ALA A 150 4.67 -17.07 -17.34
N GLU A 151 4.84 -17.68 -16.17
CA GLU A 151 4.01 -17.43 -14.99
C GLU A 151 4.87 -17.07 -13.78
N ILE A 152 4.46 -16.06 -13.02
CA ILE A 152 5.07 -15.80 -11.71
C ILE A 152 4.40 -16.67 -10.65
N THR A 153 5.18 -17.13 -9.68
CA THR A 153 4.64 -17.82 -8.50
C THR A 153 4.57 -16.85 -7.33
N ILE A 154 3.40 -16.68 -6.75
CA ILE A 154 3.14 -15.85 -5.59
C ILE A 154 2.94 -16.76 -4.39
N ARG A 155 3.63 -16.46 -3.30
CA ARG A 155 3.51 -17.20 -2.05
C ARG A 155 3.22 -16.28 -0.89
N VAL A 156 2.26 -16.68 -0.05
CA VAL A 156 1.92 -16.03 1.21
C VAL A 156 2.36 -16.94 2.35
N GLU A 157 3.13 -16.39 3.28
CA GLU A 157 3.70 -17.08 4.45
C GLU A 157 3.59 -16.16 5.68
N PRO A 158 3.75 -16.68 6.92
CA PRO A 158 3.86 -15.83 8.10
C PRO A 158 4.98 -14.80 7.97
N ALA A 159 4.74 -13.59 8.46
CA ALA A 159 5.77 -12.57 8.62
C ALA A 159 6.86 -13.06 9.60
N THR A 160 8.11 -12.68 9.33
CA THR A 160 9.28 -13.22 10.05
C THR A 160 9.69 -12.42 11.29
N LEU A 161 9.32 -11.13 11.33
CA LEU A 161 9.66 -10.21 12.42
C LEU A 161 8.51 -10.11 13.42
N ARG A 162 8.65 -9.29 14.46
CA ARG A 162 7.63 -9.09 15.49
C ARG A 162 6.71 -7.91 15.15
N LYS A 163 5.48 -7.97 15.66
CA LYS A 163 4.49 -6.90 15.55
C LYS A 163 4.95 -5.63 16.26
N CYS A 164 5.01 -4.52 15.54
CA CYS A 164 5.18 -3.18 16.11
C CYS A 164 3.89 -2.71 16.79
N PRO A 165 3.90 -2.25 18.06
CA PRO A 165 2.69 -1.82 18.75
C PRO A 165 2.07 -0.54 18.16
N ARG A 166 2.88 0.30 17.47
CA ARG A 166 2.42 1.56 16.87
C ARG A 166 1.77 1.41 15.50
N CYS A 167 2.44 0.77 14.55
CA CYS A 167 1.93 0.63 13.17
C CYS A 167 1.33 -0.75 12.87
N TRP A 168 1.44 -1.71 13.79
CA TRP A 168 0.96 -3.09 13.68
C TRP A 168 1.61 -3.95 12.58
N THR A 169 2.54 -3.39 11.82
CA THR A 169 3.41 -4.13 10.89
C THR A 169 4.38 -5.03 11.66
N PHE A 170 4.61 -6.23 11.16
CA PHE A 170 5.60 -7.17 11.65
C PHE A 170 6.97 -6.79 11.08
N ALA A 171 7.62 -5.81 11.72
CA ALA A 171 8.82 -5.14 11.19
C ALA A 171 9.89 -4.82 12.25
N ARG A 172 9.69 -5.19 13.52
CA ARG A 172 10.69 -4.98 14.59
C ARG A 172 11.40 -6.29 14.93
N THR A 173 12.65 -6.20 15.35
CA THR A 173 13.39 -7.33 15.93
C THR A 173 12.90 -7.62 17.35
N ASP A 174 13.35 -8.72 17.96
CA ASP A 174 12.96 -9.07 19.33
C ASP A 174 13.50 -8.09 20.38
N GLU A 175 14.65 -7.47 20.10
CA GLU A 175 15.32 -6.51 21.00
C GLU A 175 14.68 -5.11 20.96
N ASP A 176 13.96 -4.79 19.89
CA ASP A 176 13.35 -3.48 19.66
C ASP A 176 11.90 -3.41 20.13
N GLU A 177 11.52 -2.29 20.76
CA GLU A 177 10.12 -2.00 21.09
C GLU A 177 9.31 -1.51 19.87
N LEU A 178 9.93 -0.67 19.04
CA LEU A 178 9.34 -0.07 17.83
C LEU A 178 10.15 -0.44 16.58
N CYS A 179 9.50 -0.52 15.43
CA CYS A 179 10.23 -0.63 14.16
C CYS A 179 10.90 0.71 13.79
N GLN A 180 11.91 0.67 12.92
CA GLN A 180 12.70 1.86 12.55
C GLN A 180 11.81 3.03 12.08
N ARG A 181 10.87 2.78 11.17
CA ARG A 181 9.89 3.80 10.71
C ARG A 181 9.17 4.50 11.86
N CYS A 182 8.80 3.76 12.90
CA CYS A 182 8.10 4.32 14.05
C CYS A 182 9.02 5.11 14.99
N LYS A 183 10.30 4.73 15.06
CA LYS A 183 11.35 5.48 15.78
C LYS A 183 11.62 6.82 15.08
N ASP A 184 11.75 6.81 13.76
CA ASP A 184 12.08 8.02 12.97
C ASP A 184 11.02 9.13 13.15
N VAL A 185 9.73 8.78 13.19
CA VAL A 185 8.64 9.75 13.45
C VAL A 185 8.56 10.16 14.93
N GLY A 186 9.11 9.35 15.84
CA GLY A 186 9.19 9.68 17.26
C GLY A 186 10.21 10.77 17.54
N HIS A 187 11.37 10.71 16.88
CA HIS A 187 12.48 11.65 17.08
C HIS A 187 12.28 13.02 16.41
N SER A 188 11.41 13.13 15.40
CA SER A 188 11.18 14.40 14.69
C SER A 188 10.42 15.47 15.49
N ARG A 189 9.93 15.16 16.71
CA ARG A 189 9.26 16.13 17.59
C ARG A 189 10.21 16.87 18.54
N ASP A 190 11.45 16.42 18.70
CA ASP A 190 12.38 17.01 19.67
C ASP A 190 13.19 18.19 19.08
N GLU A 191 13.27 18.33 17.75
CA GLU A 191 14.07 19.40 17.11
C GLU A 191 13.30 20.71 16.83
N VAL A 192 11.98 20.74 16.97
CA VAL A 192 11.16 21.94 16.68
C VAL A 192 10.92 22.82 17.92
N GLY A 193 11.43 22.43 19.09
CA GLY A 193 11.22 23.15 20.37
C GLY A 193 12.36 24.07 20.82
N GLY A 194 13.41 24.29 20.01
CA GLY A 194 14.68 24.87 20.45
C GLY A 194 15.01 26.31 20.02
N LEU A 195 14.07 27.08 19.48
CA LEU A 195 14.30 28.46 19.04
C LEU A 195 13.12 29.32 19.48
N ASP A 196 13.20 29.88 20.69
CA ASP A 196 12.60 31.17 21.12
C ASP A 196 12.71 31.30 22.64
N SER A 197 13.89 31.69 23.15
CA SER A 197 14.08 32.24 24.51
C SER A 197 15.50 32.80 24.71
N GLU A 198 15.83 33.90 24.04
CA GLU A 198 16.91 34.87 24.35
C GLU A 198 16.64 36.03 23.36
N GLU A 199 16.35 37.28 23.73
CA GLU A 199 17.02 38.19 24.65
C GLU A 199 16.02 39.17 25.30
N GLY A 200 16.41 39.69 26.47
CA GLY A 200 15.76 40.81 27.16
C GLY A 200 16.38 42.16 26.85
#